data_AF-A0A1J0VMZ5-F1
#
_entry.id   AF-A0A1J0VMZ5-F1
#
_cell.length_a   1.000
_cell.length_b   1.000
_cell.length_c   1.000
_cell.angle_alpha   90.00
_cell.angle_beta   90.00
_cell.angle_gamma   90.00
#
_symmetry.space_group_name_H-M   'P 1'
#
loop_
_entity.id
_entity.type
_entity.pdbx_description
1 polymer ?
#
loop_
_entity_poly.entity_id
_entity_poly.type
_entity_poly.pdbx_seq_one_letter_code
_entity_poly.pdbx_strand_id
1 'polypeptide(L)'
;MIGTHMQSEDDGCRSGQPGQVRAKQRAQITAFLAAERIPATEPVYVAGDMYVIESSAEYPAMLSELDAVTPRHTGHPHSWDCRDNSVCLDQYGPEYAAEHLDYVLPINGHPVPNGYVNETRRVKSPAWSVTAGGTTYTDTDYSDHYPVFGYAG
;
A
#
# COMPACT_ATOMS: atom_id res chain seq x y z
N MET A 1 -8.75 -7.72 -11.28
CA MET A 1 -7.93 -7.06 -10.24
C MET A 1 -6.58 -6.70 -10.84
N ILE A 2 -6.05 -5.52 -10.53
CA ILE A 2 -4.69 -5.08 -10.86
C ILE A 2 -3.89 -5.05 -9.56
N GLY A 3 -2.79 -5.78 -9.52
CA GLY A 3 -1.76 -5.64 -8.49
C GLY A 3 -0.67 -4.69 -8.97
N THR A 4 -0.23 -3.77 -8.13
CA THR A 4 0.82 -2.80 -8.45
C THR A 4 1.73 -2.56 -7.24
N HIS A 5 2.91 -2.02 -7.51
CA HIS A 5 3.84 -1.47 -6.52
C HIS A 5 4.40 -0.20 -7.13
N MET A 6 4.08 0.96 -6.55
CA MET A 6 4.39 2.28 -7.13
C MET A 6 5.79 2.77 -6.75
N GLN A 7 6.20 3.90 -7.35
CA GLN A 7 7.49 4.52 -7.06
C GLN A 7 7.62 4.90 -5.58
N SER A 8 8.68 4.37 -4.94
CA SER A 8 9.10 4.73 -3.59
C SER A 8 9.61 6.17 -3.50
N GLU A 9 9.71 6.69 -2.27
CA GLU A 9 10.64 7.81 -2.04
C GLU A 9 12.08 7.37 -2.35
N ASP A 10 12.92 8.31 -2.75
CA ASP A 10 14.28 8.05 -3.21
C ASP A 10 15.14 9.31 -3.06
N ASP A 11 16.26 9.21 -2.33
CA ASP A 11 17.19 10.33 -2.08
C ASP A 11 17.88 10.84 -3.37
N GLY A 12 17.92 10.01 -4.42
CA GLY A 12 18.39 10.38 -5.75
C GLY A 12 17.37 11.20 -6.56
N CYS A 13 16.11 11.25 -6.12
CA CYS A 13 15.08 12.06 -6.77
C CYS A 13 15.10 13.52 -6.28
N ARG A 14 14.68 14.43 -7.16
CA ARG A 14 14.41 15.81 -6.75
C ARG A 14 13.19 15.85 -5.85
N SER A 15 13.12 16.85 -4.97
CA SER A 15 11.94 17.07 -4.13
C SER A 15 10.64 17.09 -4.94
N GLY A 16 9.68 16.26 -4.54
CA GLY A 16 8.38 16.09 -5.19
C GLY A 16 8.38 15.29 -6.50
N GLN A 17 9.55 14.84 -6.99
CA GLN A 17 9.64 13.99 -8.18
C GLN A 17 9.00 12.61 -7.98
N PRO A 18 9.15 11.91 -6.83
CA PRO A 18 8.51 10.60 -6.63
C PRO A 18 6.99 10.67 -6.77
N GLY A 19 6.33 11.63 -6.13
CA GLY A 19 4.88 11.85 -6.28
C GLY A 19 4.44 12.12 -7.73
N GLN A 20 5.25 12.84 -8.52
CA GLN A 20 4.97 13.05 -9.95
C GLN A 20 5.10 11.75 -10.77
N VAL A 21 6.01 10.86 -10.39
CA VAL A 21 6.14 9.53 -11.01
C VAL A 21 4.94 8.67 -10.64
N ARG A 22 4.53 8.64 -9.36
CA ARG A 22 3.33 7.93 -8.92
C ARG A 22 2.06 8.41 -9.63
N ALA A 23 1.90 9.72 -9.83
CA ALA A 23 0.79 10.27 -10.61
C ALA A 23 0.79 9.77 -12.07
N LYS A 24 1.97 9.66 -12.72
CA LYS A 24 2.08 9.08 -14.06
C LYS A 24 1.76 7.58 -14.08
N GLN A 25 2.18 6.84 -13.05
CA GLN A 25 1.85 5.41 -12.91
C GLN A 25 0.34 5.21 -12.75
N ARG A 26 -0.34 6.04 -11.94
CA ARG A 26 -1.80 6.02 -11.81
C ARG A 26 -2.51 6.33 -13.13
N ALA A 27 -2.02 7.32 -13.88
CA ALA A 27 -2.56 7.62 -15.21
C ALA A 27 -2.42 6.43 -16.19
N GLN A 28 -1.32 5.66 -16.11
CA GLN A 28 -1.14 4.44 -16.92
C GLN A 28 -2.15 3.35 -16.53
N ILE A 29 -2.39 3.15 -15.23
CA ILE A 29 -3.39 2.19 -14.73
C ILE A 29 -4.79 2.58 -15.23
N THR A 30 -5.17 3.86 -15.07
CA THR A 30 -6.49 4.35 -15.52
C THR A 30 -6.65 4.21 -17.04
N ALA A 31 -5.61 4.53 -17.82
CA ALA A 31 -5.64 4.35 -19.28
C ALA A 31 -5.78 2.87 -19.70
N PHE A 32 -5.10 1.96 -18.99
CA PHE A 32 -5.24 0.53 -19.20
C PHE A 32 -6.67 0.06 -18.91
N LEU A 33 -7.22 0.40 -17.75
CA LEU A 33 -8.60 0.03 -17.37
C LEU A 33 -9.64 0.53 -18.39
N ALA A 34 -9.48 1.77 -18.87
CA ALA A 34 -10.35 2.32 -19.90
C ALA A 34 -10.25 1.58 -21.25
N ALA A 35 -9.06 1.11 -21.62
CA ALA A 35 -8.84 0.37 -22.85
C ALA A 35 -9.45 -1.05 -22.82
N GLU A 36 -9.44 -1.69 -21.65
CA GLU A 36 -10.00 -3.04 -21.47
C GLU A 36 -11.54 -3.09 -21.63
N ARG A 37 -12.23 -1.96 -21.45
CA ARG A 37 -13.71 -1.86 -21.56
C ARG A 37 -14.43 -2.92 -20.71
N ILE A 38 -13.96 -3.10 -19.49
CA ILE A 38 -14.51 -4.08 -18.53
C ILE A 38 -16.01 -3.79 -18.33
N PRO A 39 -16.90 -4.80 -18.39
CA PRO A 39 -18.32 -4.58 -18.13
C PRO A 39 -18.56 -3.94 -16.76
N ALA A 40 -19.45 -2.95 -16.70
CA ALA A 40 -19.82 -2.26 -15.46
C ALA A 40 -20.50 -3.17 -14.41
N THR A 41 -20.81 -4.42 -14.78
CA THR A 41 -21.33 -5.47 -13.88
C THR A 41 -20.24 -6.32 -13.23
N GLU A 42 -18.97 -6.10 -13.57
CA GLU A 42 -17.82 -6.85 -13.03
C GLU A 42 -17.01 -5.96 -12.08
N PRO A 43 -16.65 -6.44 -10.88
CA PRO A 43 -15.89 -5.65 -9.92
C PRO A 43 -14.44 -5.47 -10.35
N VAL A 44 -13.92 -4.26 -10.15
CA VAL A 44 -12.54 -3.89 -10.46
C VAL A 44 -11.87 -3.32 -9.21
N TYR A 45 -10.66 -3.79 -8.96
CA TYR A 45 -9.81 -3.37 -7.85
C TYR A 45 -8.41 -3.06 -8.35
N VAL A 46 -7.81 -2.02 -7.78
CA VAL A 46 -6.38 -1.71 -7.86
C VAL A 46 -5.79 -1.86 -6.46
N ALA A 47 -4.75 -2.68 -6.30
CA ALA A 47 -4.24 -3.05 -4.99
C ALA A 47 -2.71 -3.18 -4.96
N GLY A 48 -2.15 -2.98 -3.76
CA GLY A 48 -0.73 -3.13 -3.45
C GLY A 48 -0.15 -1.93 -2.74
N ASP A 49 1.18 -1.85 -2.71
CA ASP A 49 1.92 -0.72 -2.15
C ASP A 49 1.86 0.46 -3.12
N MET A 50 1.16 1.51 -2.71
CA MET A 50 1.00 2.71 -3.50
C MET A 50 2.08 3.76 -3.21
N TYR A 51 2.89 3.57 -2.16
CA TYR A 51 3.84 4.57 -1.66
C TYR A 51 3.21 5.96 -1.45
N VAL A 52 1.94 5.98 -1.07
CA VAL A 52 1.20 7.21 -0.74
C VAL A 52 0.77 7.11 0.71
N ILE A 53 1.29 7.98 1.56
CA ILE A 53 0.94 8.02 2.98
C ILE A 53 -0.51 8.48 3.13
N GLU A 54 -1.34 7.73 3.85
CA GLU A 54 -2.78 8.02 4.04
C GLU A 54 -3.06 9.45 4.55
N SER A 55 -2.24 9.95 5.48
CA SER A 55 -2.39 11.27 6.08
C SER A 55 -1.85 12.41 5.22
N SER A 56 -1.24 12.11 4.07
CA SER A 56 -0.64 13.11 3.18
C SER A 56 -1.67 13.76 2.24
N ALA A 57 -1.27 14.88 1.64
CA ALA A 57 -2.06 15.53 0.59
C ALA A 57 -2.13 14.72 -0.72
N GLU A 58 -1.25 13.72 -0.91
CA GLU A 58 -1.26 12.87 -2.11
C GLU A 58 -2.37 11.80 -2.04
N TYR A 59 -2.78 11.36 -0.84
CA TYR A 59 -3.83 10.35 -0.68
C TYR A 59 -5.17 10.71 -1.37
N PRO A 60 -5.78 11.89 -1.13
CA PRO A 60 -6.99 12.27 -1.87
C PRO A 60 -6.76 12.42 -3.37
N ALA A 61 -5.56 12.82 -3.81
CA ALA A 61 -5.23 12.89 -5.23
C ALA A 61 -5.15 11.49 -5.86
N MET A 62 -4.52 10.52 -5.19
CA MET A 62 -4.49 9.12 -5.62
C MET A 62 -5.89 8.56 -5.82
N LEU A 63 -6.80 8.76 -4.85
CA LEU A 63 -8.18 8.28 -4.95
C LEU A 63 -8.90 8.91 -6.14
N SER A 64 -8.74 10.22 -6.34
CA SER A 64 -9.35 10.94 -7.47
C SER A 64 -8.77 10.51 -8.82
N GLU A 65 -7.46 10.29 -8.93
CA GLU A 65 -6.78 9.95 -10.20
C GLU A 65 -7.07 8.52 -10.65
N LEU A 66 -7.27 7.60 -9.71
CA LEU A 66 -7.68 6.23 -9.98
C LEU A 66 -9.21 6.07 -10.11
N ASP A 67 -9.98 7.12 -9.82
CA ASP A 67 -11.44 7.06 -9.64
C ASP A 67 -11.84 5.95 -8.65
N ALA A 68 -11.15 5.90 -7.52
CA ALA A 68 -11.30 4.87 -6.50
C ALA A 68 -12.27 5.29 -5.39
N VAL A 69 -12.92 4.29 -4.80
CA VAL A 69 -13.74 4.46 -3.59
C VAL A 69 -12.84 4.57 -2.38
N THR A 70 -13.08 5.57 -1.53
CA THR A 70 -12.42 5.69 -0.23
C THR A 70 -12.85 4.53 0.68
N PRO A 71 -11.92 3.64 1.10
CA PRO A 71 -12.24 2.60 2.08
C PRO A 71 -12.36 3.18 3.49
N ARG A 72 -13.06 2.47 4.38
CA ARG A 72 -12.92 2.64 5.82
C ARG A 72 -11.69 1.86 6.29
N HIS A 73 -10.71 2.55 6.85
CA HIS A 73 -9.51 1.94 7.42
C HIS A 73 -9.78 1.39 8.82
N THR A 74 -9.32 0.17 9.08
CA THR A 74 -9.48 -0.55 10.36
C THR A 74 -8.26 -1.42 10.66
N GLY A 75 -8.15 -1.93 11.89
CA GLY A 75 -7.01 -2.75 12.31
C GLY A 75 -5.82 -1.89 12.76
N HIS A 76 -4.60 -2.30 12.44
CA HIS A 76 -3.38 -1.56 12.76
C HIS A 76 -3.30 -0.28 11.90
N PRO A 77 -2.94 0.90 12.44
CA PRO A 77 -2.97 2.16 11.68
C PRO A 77 -1.92 2.30 10.58
N HIS A 78 -0.93 1.41 10.51
CA HIS A 78 0.22 1.55 9.62
C HIS A 78 0.50 0.23 8.91
N SER A 79 0.74 0.26 7.60
CA SER A 79 1.19 -0.94 6.91
C SER A 79 2.71 -1.07 6.94
N TRP A 80 3.44 0.01 7.23
CA TRP A 80 4.88 0.01 7.46
C TRP A 80 5.20 0.67 8.81
N ASP A 81 5.73 -0.09 9.77
CA ASP A 81 5.91 0.38 11.16
C ASP A 81 7.14 -0.25 11.82
N CYS A 82 8.29 0.42 11.71
CA CYS A 82 9.55 -0.07 12.24
C CYS A 82 9.65 -0.07 13.77
N ARG A 83 8.67 0.48 14.50
CA ARG A 83 8.64 0.35 15.96
C ARG A 83 8.08 -0.99 16.40
N ASP A 84 7.34 -1.65 15.52
CA ASP A 84 6.53 -2.81 15.84
C ASP A 84 6.84 -4.03 14.95
N ASN A 85 7.34 -3.80 13.75
CA ASN A 85 7.75 -4.82 12.79
C ASN A 85 9.27 -5.06 12.88
N SER A 86 9.66 -6.30 13.19
CA SER A 86 11.06 -6.71 13.37
C SER A 86 11.91 -6.55 12.11
N VAL A 87 11.38 -6.95 10.95
CA VAL A 87 12.09 -6.85 9.67
C VAL A 87 12.30 -5.39 9.26
N CYS A 88 11.32 -4.53 9.53
CA CYS A 88 11.42 -3.08 9.30
C CYS A 88 12.45 -2.47 10.25
N LEU A 89 12.38 -2.80 11.56
CA LEU A 89 13.31 -2.31 12.58
C LEU A 89 14.77 -2.64 12.24
N ASP A 90 15.04 -3.88 11.82
CA ASP A 90 16.40 -4.33 11.49
C ASP A 90 16.93 -3.65 10.22
N GLN A 91 16.07 -3.32 9.25
CA GLN A 91 16.45 -2.65 8.00
C GLN A 91 16.66 -1.14 8.16
N TYR A 92 15.75 -0.46 8.84
CA TYR A 92 15.66 1.00 8.82
C TYR A 92 15.86 1.66 10.19
N GLY A 93 15.80 0.91 11.28
CA GLY A 93 15.85 1.46 12.63
C GLY A 93 14.52 2.10 13.10
N PRO A 94 14.42 2.47 14.39
CA PRO A 94 13.18 2.96 15.00
C PRO A 94 12.89 4.45 14.77
N GLU A 95 13.79 5.18 14.09
CA GLU A 95 13.73 6.63 13.90
C GLU A 95 12.66 7.10 12.91
N TYR A 96 12.34 6.27 11.91
CA TYR A 96 11.36 6.63 10.89
C TYR A 96 9.93 6.60 11.47
N ALA A 97 9.09 7.53 11.01
CA ALA A 97 7.68 7.54 11.36
C ALA A 97 6.99 6.36 10.68
N ALA A 98 6.02 5.74 11.36
CA ALA A 98 5.22 4.69 10.76
C ALA A 98 4.28 5.27 9.68
N GLU A 99 4.08 4.51 8.62
CA GLU A 99 3.36 4.93 7.41
C GLU A 99 2.29 3.90 7.04
N HIS A 100 1.19 4.39 6.45
CA HIS A 100 0.21 3.53 5.80
C HIS A 100 0.29 3.77 4.30
N LEU A 101 0.73 2.75 3.56
CA LEU A 101 1.15 2.82 2.16
C LEU A 101 0.42 1.79 1.28
N ASP A 102 -0.12 0.74 1.88
CA ASP A 102 -0.71 -0.40 1.20
C ASP A 102 -2.23 -0.31 1.16
N TYR A 103 -2.83 -0.55 0.00
CA TYR A 103 -4.26 -0.39 -0.21
C TYR A 103 -4.86 -1.49 -1.08
N VAL A 104 -6.16 -1.73 -0.89
CA VAL A 104 -7.02 -2.47 -1.83
C VAL A 104 -8.18 -1.55 -2.18
N LEU A 105 -8.19 -1.00 -3.40
CA LEU A 105 -9.09 0.08 -3.79
C LEU A 105 -10.11 -0.40 -4.84
N PRO A 106 -11.42 -0.41 -4.54
CA PRO A 106 -12.46 -0.58 -5.54
C PRO A 106 -12.51 0.62 -6.47
N ILE A 107 -12.75 0.38 -7.76
CA ILE A 107 -12.87 1.44 -8.77
C ILE A 107 -14.35 1.79 -8.99
N ASN A 108 -14.66 3.08 -9.05
CA ASN A 108 -16.00 3.59 -9.35
C ASN A 108 -16.46 3.16 -10.76
N GLY A 109 -17.76 3.20 -11.01
CA GLY A 109 -18.35 2.71 -12.26
C GLY A 109 -18.43 1.18 -12.40
N HIS A 110 -17.87 0.45 -11.43
CA HIS A 110 -17.98 -1.00 -11.27
C HIS A 110 -18.78 -1.34 -9.99
N PRO A 111 -19.19 -2.60 -9.78
CA PRO A 111 -19.86 -3.01 -8.55
C PRO A 111 -18.97 -2.79 -7.33
N VAL A 112 -19.46 -2.01 -6.38
CA VAL A 112 -18.82 -1.73 -5.09
C VAL A 112 -19.80 -2.11 -3.97
N PRO A 113 -19.37 -2.82 -2.91
CA PRO A 113 -20.23 -3.09 -1.77
C PRO A 113 -20.72 -1.80 -1.08
N ASN A 114 -21.91 -1.85 -0.46
CA ASN A 114 -22.40 -0.77 0.40
C ASN A 114 -21.54 -0.71 1.67
N GLY A 115 -20.46 0.07 1.62
CA GLY A 115 -19.42 0.09 2.63
C GLY A 115 -18.28 -0.88 2.29
N TYR A 116 -17.06 -0.37 2.26
CA TYR A 116 -15.87 -1.15 1.94
C TYR A 116 -14.78 -0.86 2.97
N VAL A 117 -14.08 -1.91 3.40
CA VAL A 117 -13.09 -1.86 4.47
C VAL A 117 -11.71 -2.21 3.91
N ASN A 118 -10.69 -1.51 4.37
CA ASN A 118 -9.30 -1.97 4.34
C ASN A 118 -8.89 -2.23 5.79
N GLU A 119 -8.59 -3.50 6.11
CA GLU A 119 -8.12 -3.91 7.43
C GLU A 119 -6.64 -4.26 7.35
N THR A 120 -5.80 -3.47 8.01
CA THR A 120 -4.38 -3.78 8.16
C THR A 120 -4.20 -4.74 9.32
N ARG A 121 -3.65 -5.93 9.06
CA ARG A 121 -3.48 -6.96 10.08
C ARG A 121 -2.02 -7.07 10.50
N ARG A 122 -1.77 -6.88 11.80
CA ARG A 122 -0.48 -7.12 12.46
C ARG A 122 -0.18 -8.62 12.60
N VAL A 123 0.02 -9.31 11.47
CA VAL A 123 0.26 -10.76 11.42
C VAL A 123 1.73 -11.06 11.68
N LYS A 124 2.02 -11.78 12.78
CA LYS A 124 3.38 -12.21 13.15
C LYS A 124 3.71 -13.59 12.58
N SER A 125 4.99 -13.81 12.28
CA SER A 125 5.55 -15.10 11.88
C SER A 125 6.07 -15.88 13.09
N PRO A 126 6.27 -17.21 12.97
CA PRO A 126 7.24 -17.90 13.80
C PRO A 126 8.61 -17.23 13.68
N ALA A 127 9.43 -17.32 14.72
CA ALA A 127 10.76 -16.74 14.71
C ALA A 127 11.63 -17.39 13.62
N TRP A 128 12.40 -16.59 12.91
CA TRP A 128 13.39 -17.04 11.93
C TRP A 128 14.66 -16.19 12.04
N SER A 129 15.80 -16.73 11.62
CA SER A 129 17.09 -16.06 11.77
C SER A 129 17.92 -16.10 10.50
N VAL A 130 18.68 -15.04 10.26
CA VAL A 130 19.67 -14.92 9.17
C VAL A 130 21.00 -14.43 9.72
N THR A 131 22.12 -14.88 9.15
CA THR A 131 23.46 -14.41 9.52
C THR A 131 24.08 -13.64 8.36
N ALA A 132 24.42 -12.37 8.59
CA ALA A 132 25.07 -11.49 7.63
C ALA A 132 26.22 -10.74 8.30
N GLY A 133 27.39 -10.69 7.66
CA GLY A 133 28.56 -9.98 8.20
C GLY A 133 29.08 -10.51 9.56
N GLY A 134 28.72 -11.74 9.94
CA GLY A 134 29.04 -12.32 11.25
C GLY A 134 28.04 -12.00 12.37
N THR A 135 27.00 -11.22 12.07
CA THR A 135 25.89 -10.92 12.99
C THR A 135 24.69 -11.78 12.64
N THR A 136 24.02 -12.35 13.65
CA THR A 136 22.76 -13.07 13.48
C THR A 136 21.59 -12.18 13.89
N TYR A 137 20.67 -11.99 12.94
CA TYR A 137 19.41 -11.27 13.09
C TYR A 137 18.29 -12.29 13.32
N THR A 138 17.31 -11.96 14.14
CA THR A 138 16.18 -12.85 14.44
C THR A 138 14.89 -12.06 14.42
N ASP A 139 14.04 -12.40 13.46
CA ASP A 139 12.81 -11.71 13.14
C ASP A 139 11.58 -12.54 13.53
N THR A 140 10.46 -11.86 13.73
CA THR A 140 9.15 -12.43 14.06
C THR A 140 8.03 -11.88 13.16
N ASP A 141 8.41 -11.26 12.05
CA ASP A 141 7.52 -10.74 11.02
C ASP A 141 7.81 -11.39 9.67
N TYR A 142 6.79 -11.48 8.80
CA TYR A 142 6.92 -12.09 7.48
C TYR A 142 7.58 -11.18 6.44
N SER A 143 7.45 -9.86 6.63
CA SER A 143 7.92 -8.78 5.76
C SER A 143 8.05 -7.53 6.63
N ASP A 144 8.71 -6.49 6.15
CA ASP A 144 8.70 -5.14 6.74
C ASP A 144 7.34 -4.43 6.63
N HIS A 145 6.47 -4.86 5.71
CA HIS A 145 5.08 -4.41 5.60
C HIS A 145 4.09 -5.41 6.21
N TYR A 146 3.02 -4.89 6.82
CA TYR A 146 1.85 -5.65 7.23
C TYR A 146 0.83 -5.77 6.09
N PRO A 147 0.16 -6.94 5.97
CA PRO A 147 -0.85 -7.15 4.93
C PRO A 147 -2.13 -6.35 5.18
N VAL A 148 -2.74 -5.88 4.09
CA VAL A 148 -4.03 -5.20 4.06
C VAL A 148 -5.08 -6.07 3.38
N PHE A 149 -6.24 -6.22 4.02
CA PHE A 149 -7.37 -7.01 3.53
C PHE A 149 -8.52 -6.11 3.13
N GLY A 150 -8.95 -6.20 1.88
CA GLY A 150 -10.11 -5.49 1.35
C GLY A 150 -11.39 -6.34 1.37
N TYR A 151 -12.47 -5.87 2.00
CA TYR A 151 -13.75 -6.60 2.05
C TYR A 151 -14.98 -5.70 2.26
N ALA A 152 -16.17 -6.27 1.99
CA ALA A 152 -17.46 -5.60 2.24
C ALA A 152 -17.70 -5.44 3.76
N GLY A 153 -18.05 -4.23 4.19
CA GLY A 153 -18.07 -3.82 5.60
C GLY A 153 -19.37 -4.01 6.36
#